data_AF-A0A6I5NEK5-F1
#
_entry.id   AF-A0A6I5NEK5-F1
#
_cell.length_a   1.000
_cell.length_b   1.000
_cell.length_c   1.000
_cell.angle_alpha   90.00
_cell.angle_beta   90.00
_cell.angle_gamma   90.00
#
_symmetry.space_group_name_H-M   'P 1'
#
loop_
_entity.id
_entity.type
_entity.pdbx_description
1 polymer ?
#
loop_
_entity_poly.entity_id
_entity_poly.type
_entity_poly.pdbx_seq_one_letter_code
_entity_poly.pdbx_strand_id
1 'polypeptide(L)'
;EKARIQLKIRDTWDDIRRYEQEYAQRLSQQVRRQNLPEPDAQIVTAELIDEIEILAPLEKRDKVQTLLQQILAELQKPDTPASAKLKVALPIIPSIVSIELEGDTESVVRHLFPTFLKAYEALRKK
;
A
#
# COMPACT_ATOMS: atom_id res chain seq x y z
N GLU A 1 -31.51 11.27 -16.41
CA GLU A 1 -30.87 11.42 -15.08
C GLU A 1 -30.01 10.26 -14.63
N LYS A 2 -30.56 9.07 -14.32
CA LYS A 2 -29.78 7.93 -13.80
C LYS A 2 -28.53 7.58 -14.64
N ALA A 3 -28.65 7.53 -15.97
CA ALA A 3 -27.54 7.26 -16.87
C ALA A 3 -26.44 8.35 -16.85
N ARG A 4 -26.83 9.63 -16.72
CA ARG A 4 -25.90 10.76 -16.62
C ARG A 4 -25.13 10.74 -15.30
N ILE A 5 -25.81 10.40 -14.21
CA ILE A 5 -25.19 10.22 -12.89
C ILE A 5 -24.20 9.05 -12.92
N GLN A 6 -24.58 7.92 -13.50
CA GLN A 6 -23.68 6.76 -13.65
C GLN A 6 -22.43 7.08 -14.47
N LEU A 7 -22.59 7.84 -15.56
CA LEU A 7 -21.46 8.27 -16.39
C LEU A 7 -20.52 9.18 -15.59
N LYS A 8 -21.06 10.16 -14.89
CA LYS A 8 -20.26 11.07 -14.06
C LYS A 8 -19.53 10.35 -12.93
N ILE A 9 -20.15 9.34 -12.33
CA ILE A 9 -19.50 8.49 -11.32
C ILE A 9 -18.32 7.74 -11.94
N ARG A 10 -18.50 7.15 -13.14
CA ARG A 10 -17.42 6.45 -13.83
C ARG A 10 -16.26 7.39 -14.17
N ASP A 11 -16.53 8.54 -14.76
CA ASP A 11 -15.50 9.52 -15.13
C ASP A 11 -14.73 9.98 -13.89
N THR A 12 -15.44 10.20 -12.77
CA THR A 12 -14.80 10.57 -11.49
C THR A 12 -13.87 9.47 -10.97
N TRP A 13 -14.27 8.20 -11.09
CA TRP A 13 -13.40 7.07 -10.72
C TRP A 13 -12.16 6.95 -11.60
N ASP A 14 -12.29 7.22 -12.90
CA ASP A 14 -11.15 7.21 -13.81
C ASP A 14 -10.15 8.33 -13.46
N ASP A 15 -10.63 9.52 -13.11
CA ASP A 15 -9.79 10.62 -12.60
C ASP A 15 -9.11 10.25 -11.28
N ILE A 16 -9.83 9.65 -10.33
CA ILE A 16 -9.28 9.18 -9.04
C ILE A 16 -8.12 8.21 -9.28
N ARG A 17 -8.33 7.19 -10.13
CA ARG A 17 -7.30 6.18 -10.43
C ARG A 17 -6.06 6.78 -11.07
N ARG A 18 -6.23 7.79 -11.93
CA ARG A 18 -5.11 8.54 -12.50
C ARG A 18 -4.31 9.25 -11.41
N TYR A 19 -4.98 9.96 -10.51
CA TYR A 19 -4.31 10.67 -9.41
C TYR A 19 -3.62 9.72 -8.43
N GLU A 20 -4.18 8.54 -8.20
CA GLU A 20 -3.56 7.49 -7.36
C GLU A 20 -2.25 6.97 -7.97
N GLN A 21 -2.23 6.74 -9.29
CA GLN A 21 -1.00 6.35 -9.98
C GLN A 21 0.07 7.43 -9.89
N GLU A 22 -0.30 8.70 -10.13
CA GLU A 22 0.60 9.84 -9.99
C GLU A 22 1.12 9.96 -8.54
N TYR A 23 0.25 9.76 -7.55
CA TYR A 23 0.61 9.75 -6.14
C TYR A 23 1.59 8.62 -5.81
N ALA A 24 1.31 7.39 -6.24
CA ALA A 24 2.18 6.24 -6.02
C ALA A 24 3.58 6.46 -6.64
N GLN A 25 3.65 7.05 -7.83
CA GLN A 25 4.92 7.41 -8.47
C GLN A 25 5.70 8.44 -7.66
N ARG A 26 5.04 9.51 -7.21
CA ARG A 26 5.67 10.55 -6.36
C ARG A 26 6.16 9.96 -5.04
N LEU A 27 5.33 9.13 -4.40
CA LEU A 27 5.67 8.45 -3.15
C LEU A 27 6.89 7.55 -3.33
N SER A 28 6.95 6.77 -4.43
CA SER A 28 8.13 5.95 -4.74
C SER A 28 9.40 6.78 -4.87
N GLN A 29 9.34 7.93 -5.56
CA GLN A 29 10.48 8.85 -5.68
C GLN A 29 10.90 9.45 -4.33
N GLN A 30 9.93 9.83 -3.50
CA GLN A 30 10.19 10.37 -2.16
C GLN A 30 10.84 9.32 -1.27
N VAL A 31 10.20 8.16 -1.13
CA VAL A 31 10.65 7.04 -0.29
C VAL A 31 12.06 6.58 -0.66
N ARG A 32 12.40 6.53 -1.96
CA ARG A 32 13.77 6.23 -2.42
C ARG A 32 14.84 7.16 -1.84
N ARG A 33 14.53 8.46 -1.72
CA ARG A 33 15.45 9.52 -1.25
C ARG A 33 15.57 9.58 0.27
N GLN A 34 14.67 8.94 1.02
CA GLN A 34 14.72 8.97 2.48
C GLN A 34 15.77 8.00 3.00
N ASN A 35 16.48 8.43 4.05
CA ASN A 35 17.35 7.55 4.81
C ASN A 35 16.48 6.82 5.82
N LEU A 36 16.26 5.52 5.62
CA LEU A 36 15.52 4.69 6.57
C LEU A 36 16.54 3.86 7.33
N PRO A 37 16.78 4.13 8.62
CA PRO A 37 17.70 3.34 9.43
C PRO A 37 17.31 1.87 9.38
N GLU A 38 18.30 1.00 9.17
CA GLU A 38 18.05 -0.42 9.02
C GLU A 38 17.35 -1.07 10.23
N PRO A 39 17.65 -0.70 11.49
CA PRO A 39 16.91 -1.23 12.65
C PRO A 39 15.41 -0.90 12.60
N ASP A 40 15.06 0.34 12.26
CA ASP A 40 13.67 0.76 12.14
C ASP A 40 12.99 0.07 10.96
N ALA A 41 13.71 -0.08 9.85
CA ALA A 41 13.21 -0.78 8.67
C ALA A 41 12.91 -2.25 8.96
N GLN A 42 13.71 -2.93 9.77
CA GLN A 42 13.49 -4.32 10.15
C GLN A 42 12.22 -4.48 10.98
N ILE A 43 12.00 -3.60 11.96
CA ILE A 43 10.78 -3.61 12.80
C ILE A 43 9.54 -3.42 11.91
N VAL A 44 9.55 -2.40 11.07
CA VAL A 44 8.42 -2.08 10.19
C VAL A 44 8.17 -3.20 9.16
N THR A 45 9.23 -3.81 8.63
CA THR A 45 9.11 -4.94 7.68
C THR A 45 8.45 -6.14 8.34
N ALA A 46 8.85 -6.48 9.58
CA ALA A 46 8.26 -7.57 10.33
C ALA A 46 6.77 -7.30 10.62
N GLU A 47 6.43 -6.11 11.14
CA GLU A 47 5.03 -5.73 11.41
C GLU A 47 4.17 -5.81 10.13
N LEU A 48 4.69 -5.37 8.98
CA LEU A 48 3.97 -5.43 7.70
C LEU A 48 3.76 -6.86 7.20
N ILE A 49 4.74 -7.74 7.37
CA ILE A 49 4.60 -9.15 7.00
C ILE A 49 3.48 -9.78 7.83
N ASP A 50 3.50 -9.60 9.15
CA ASP A 50 2.49 -10.15 10.07
C ASP A 50 1.08 -9.68 9.70
N GLU A 51 0.89 -8.37 9.46
CA GLU A 51 -0.40 -7.81 9.04
C GLU A 51 -0.89 -8.39 7.70
N ILE A 52 0.01 -8.55 6.72
CA ILE A 52 -0.35 -9.11 5.41
C ILE A 52 -0.72 -10.60 5.52
N GLU A 53 -0.02 -11.35 6.38
CA GLU A 53 -0.35 -12.76 6.64
C GLU A 53 -1.69 -12.91 7.36
N ILE A 54 -2.05 -11.99 8.26
CA ILE A 54 -3.39 -11.93 8.89
C ILE A 54 -4.47 -11.64 7.85
N LEU A 55 -4.16 -10.84 6.82
CA LEU A 55 -5.08 -10.47 5.75
C LEU A 55 -5.17 -11.53 4.62
N ALA A 56 -4.21 -12.44 4.51
CA ALA A 56 -4.19 -13.48 3.49
C ALA A 56 -5.45 -14.40 3.44
N PRO A 57 -6.13 -14.71 4.57
CA PRO A 57 -7.37 -15.47 4.58
C PRO A 57 -8.63 -14.65 4.25
N LEU A 58 -8.56 -13.31 4.21
CA LEU A 58 -9.70 -12.45 3.89
C LEU A 58 -9.98 -12.48 2.37
N GLU A 59 -10.87 -13.39 2.00
CA GLU A 59 -11.31 -13.79 0.66
C GLU A 59 -11.80 -12.69 -0.33
N LYS A 60 -11.86 -13.09 -1.63
CA LYS A 60 -12.79 -12.69 -2.73
C LYS A 60 -12.41 -11.61 -3.75
N ARG A 61 -11.26 -10.93 -3.65
CA ARG A 61 -10.83 -9.99 -4.71
C ARG A 61 -9.43 -10.29 -5.21
N ASP A 62 -9.36 -10.96 -6.37
CA ASP A 62 -8.12 -11.36 -7.05
C ASP A 62 -7.08 -10.23 -7.09
N LYS A 63 -7.51 -8.99 -7.34
CA LYS A 63 -6.61 -7.84 -7.47
C LYS A 63 -5.98 -7.42 -6.14
N VAL A 64 -6.73 -7.39 -5.04
CA VAL A 64 -6.22 -7.01 -3.71
C VAL A 64 -5.25 -8.08 -3.21
N GLN A 65 -5.65 -9.34 -3.34
CA GLN A 65 -4.81 -10.47 -2.99
C GLN A 65 -3.51 -10.47 -3.81
N THR A 66 -3.59 -10.18 -5.12
CA THR A 66 -2.40 -10.06 -5.97
C THR A 66 -1.45 -8.96 -5.46
N LEU A 67 -1.97 -7.79 -5.10
CA LEU A 67 -1.15 -6.69 -4.59
C LEU A 67 -0.53 -7.01 -3.22
N LEU A 68 -1.28 -7.67 -2.33
CA LEU A 68 -0.77 -8.13 -1.04
C LEU A 68 0.35 -9.16 -1.20
N GLN A 69 0.18 -10.13 -2.12
CA GLN A 69 1.21 -11.11 -2.44
C GLN A 69 2.45 -10.48 -3.08
N GLN A 70 2.28 -9.46 -3.92
CA GLN A 70 3.40 -8.68 -4.45
C GLN A 70 4.19 -7.98 -3.34
N ILE A 71 3.50 -7.35 -2.38
CA ILE A 71 4.18 -6.73 -1.23
C ILE A 71 4.90 -7.81 -0.41
N LEU A 72 4.24 -8.91 -0.07
CA LEU A 72 4.82 -9.98 0.72
C LEU A 72 6.08 -10.55 0.07
N ALA A 73 6.03 -10.82 -1.24
CA ALA A 73 7.17 -11.30 -2.01
C ALA A 73 8.35 -10.32 -1.98
N GLU A 74 8.11 -9.02 -2.05
CA GLU A 74 9.15 -7.99 -1.93
C GLU A 74 9.75 -7.94 -0.50
N LEU A 75 8.90 -7.99 0.53
CA LEU A 75 9.32 -7.94 1.94
C LEU A 75 10.08 -9.21 2.38
N GLN A 76 9.82 -10.34 1.75
CA GLN A 76 10.47 -11.62 2.03
C GLN A 76 11.73 -11.88 1.19
N LYS A 77 12.13 -10.98 0.28
CA LYS A 77 13.35 -11.16 -0.53
C LYS A 77 14.59 -11.42 0.35
N PRO A 78 15.34 -12.51 0.14
CA PRO A 78 16.58 -12.76 0.87
C PRO A 78 17.64 -11.74 0.45
N ASP A 79 18.65 -11.55 1.31
CA ASP A 79 19.86 -10.75 1.05
C ASP A 79 19.63 -9.28 0.62
N THR A 80 18.41 -8.78 0.79
CA THR A 80 18.02 -7.41 0.51
C THR A 80 17.83 -6.67 1.84
N PRO A 81 18.44 -5.48 2.03
CA PRO A 81 18.19 -4.68 3.24
C PRO A 81 16.70 -4.38 3.41
N ALA A 82 16.18 -4.48 4.63
CA ALA A 82 14.79 -4.18 4.96
C ALA A 82 14.39 -2.78 4.48
N SER A 83 15.30 -1.82 4.58
CA SER A 83 15.10 -0.47 4.07
C SER A 83 14.86 -0.44 2.55
N ALA A 84 15.57 -1.25 1.78
CA ALA A 84 15.37 -1.38 0.34
C ALA A 84 14.05 -2.08 0.01
N LYS A 85 13.65 -3.10 0.77
CA LYS A 85 12.37 -3.80 0.59
C LYS A 85 11.18 -2.85 0.81
N LEU A 86 11.20 -2.09 1.91
CA LEU A 86 10.16 -1.11 2.22
C LEU A 86 10.07 -0.02 1.14
N LYS A 87 11.20 0.38 0.54
CA LYS A 87 11.20 1.37 -0.55
C LYS A 87 10.46 0.90 -1.80
N VAL A 88 10.32 -0.41 -2.00
CA VAL A 88 9.58 -1.02 -3.09
C VAL A 88 8.12 -1.31 -2.69
N ALA A 89 7.91 -1.76 -1.45
CA ALA A 89 6.59 -2.15 -0.94
C ALA A 89 5.66 -0.96 -0.63
N LEU A 90 6.16 0.08 0.03
CA LEU A 90 5.32 1.21 0.51
C LEU A 90 4.51 1.91 -0.60
N PRO A 91 5.04 2.12 -1.81
CA PRO A 91 4.28 2.71 -2.91
C PRO A 91 3.06 1.90 -3.39
N ILE A 92 2.97 0.61 -3.03
CA ILE A 92 1.88 -0.29 -3.46
C ILE A 92 0.65 -0.11 -2.54
N ILE A 93 0.86 0.21 -1.27
CA ILE A 93 -0.19 0.29 -0.24
C ILE A 93 -1.34 1.25 -0.60
N PRO A 94 -1.10 2.48 -1.14
CA PRO A 94 -2.19 3.37 -1.54
C PRO A 94 -3.17 2.74 -2.54
N SER A 95 -2.68 1.88 -3.44
CA SER A 95 -3.54 1.18 -4.43
C SER A 95 -4.45 0.15 -3.75
N ILE A 96 -3.98 -0.47 -2.67
CA ILE A 96 -4.78 -1.43 -1.89
C ILE A 96 -5.91 -0.70 -1.16
N VAL A 97 -5.59 0.40 -0.48
CA VAL A 97 -6.58 1.22 0.24
C VAL A 97 -7.67 1.73 -0.71
N SER A 98 -7.30 2.17 -1.93
CA SER A 98 -8.26 2.61 -2.94
C SER A 98 -9.27 1.52 -3.34
N ILE A 99 -8.79 0.31 -3.65
CA ILE A 99 -9.65 -0.80 -4.09
C ILE A 99 -10.61 -1.23 -2.96
N GLU A 100 -10.18 -1.13 -1.72
CA GLU A 100 -10.98 -1.44 -0.54
C GLU A 100 -12.02 -0.37 -0.25
N LEU A 101 -11.70 0.92 -0.46
CA LEU A 101 -12.68 2.02 -0.38
C LEU A 101 -13.72 1.95 -1.50
N GLU A 102 -13.34 1.56 -2.73
CA GLU A 102 -14.30 1.22 -3.81
C GLU A 102 -15.23 0.06 -3.39
N GLY A 103 -14.75 -0.80 -2.49
CA GLY A 103 -15.41 -2.02 -2.06
C GLY A 103 -16.27 -1.96 -0.82
N ASP A 104 -16.21 -0.85 -0.08
CA ASP A 104 -16.79 -0.68 1.26
C ASP A 104 -16.25 -1.68 2.30
N THR A 105 -14.97 -2.01 2.22
CA THR A 105 -14.30 -2.96 3.13
C THR A 105 -13.35 -2.26 4.09
N GLU A 106 -13.75 -2.19 5.37
CA GLU A 106 -13.00 -1.52 6.46
C GLU A 106 -11.78 -2.34 6.94
N SER A 107 -11.80 -3.67 6.79
CA SER A 107 -10.85 -4.58 7.45
C SER A 107 -9.40 -4.37 6.98
N VAL A 108 -9.17 -4.32 5.67
CA VAL A 108 -7.82 -4.15 5.09
C VAL A 108 -7.24 -2.78 5.43
N VAL A 109 -8.06 -1.74 5.38
CA VAL A 109 -7.64 -0.38 5.76
C VAL A 109 -7.30 -0.35 7.25
N ARG A 110 -8.13 -0.94 8.12
CA ARG A 110 -7.88 -0.94 9.58
C ARG A 110 -6.56 -1.62 9.96
N HIS A 111 -6.15 -2.66 9.24
CA HIS A 111 -4.93 -3.43 9.53
C HIS A 111 -3.68 -2.80 8.91
N LEU A 112 -3.74 -2.39 7.63
CA LEU A 112 -2.54 -1.86 6.94
C LEU A 112 -2.24 -0.41 7.27
N PHE A 113 -3.25 0.42 7.52
CA PHE A 113 -3.07 1.87 7.63
C PHE A 113 -2.25 2.31 8.85
N PRO A 114 -2.41 1.73 10.05
CA PRO A 114 -1.56 2.06 11.21
C PRO A 114 -0.08 1.76 10.95
N THR A 115 0.23 0.59 10.40
CA THR A 115 1.60 0.15 10.12
C THR A 115 2.22 0.96 8.98
N PHE A 116 1.42 1.34 7.97
CA PHE A 116 1.84 2.29 6.95
C PHE A 116 2.18 3.66 7.53
N LEU A 117 1.35 4.20 8.43
CA LEU A 117 1.62 5.49 9.06
C LEU A 117 2.91 5.45 9.89
N LYS A 118 3.14 4.39 10.67
CA LYS A 118 4.42 4.19 11.37
C LYS A 118 5.60 4.14 10.40
N ALA A 119 5.49 3.41 9.29
CA ALA A 119 6.52 3.34 8.27
C ALA A 119 6.83 4.71 7.67
N TYR A 120 5.78 5.49 7.37
CA TYR A 120 5.91 6.84 6.86
C TYR A 120 6.49 7.83 7.90
N GLU A 121 6.14 7.69 9.17
CA GLU A 121 6.71 8.48 10.26
C GLU A 121 8.18 8.14 10.51
N ALA A 122 8.54 6.86 10.46
CA ALA A 122 9.93 6.41 10.55
C ALA A 122 10.77 6.98 9.41
N LEU A 123 10.21 7.07 8.20
CA LEU A 123 10.85 7.76 7.08
C LEU A 123 11.05 9.26 7.35
N ARG A 124 10.13 9.91 8.06
CA ARG A 124 10.13 11.37 8.28
C ARG A 124 11.07 11.84 9.41
N LYS A 125 11.55 10.94 10.27
CA LYS A 125 12.48 11.29 11.35
C LYS A 125 13.87 11.60 10.75
N LYS A 126 14.28 12.87 10.87
CA LYS A 126 15.61 13.37 10.49
C LYS A 126 16.69 12.85 11.43
#